data_AF-A0A8S3PWU4-F1
#
_entry.id   AF-A0A8S3PWU4-F1
#
_cell.length_a   1.000
_cell.length_b   1.000
_cell.length_c   1.000
_cell.angle_alpha   90.00
_cell.angle_beta   90.00
_cell.angle_gamma   90.00
#
_symmetry.space_group_name_H-M   'P 1'
#
loop_
_entity.id
_entity.type
_entity.pdbx_description
1 polymer ?
#
loop_
_entity_poly.entity_id
_entity_poly.type
_entity_poly.pdbx_seq_one_letter_code
_entity_poly.pdbx_strand_id
1 'polypeptide(L)'
;MNAFRSNFVQGVKNGILHPTSFGAYMVQDSVYCQRVADALEVAAEREKYDPLKSFLGQLQNEYEGYYMDLFEKWHINDGKAIGLGEACQEYVKTVAEVAEKDDAYYMLVALIPCHCAGAYTDWINSNFVSTSEEYRKLENLVNAALAEKKIKKEKH
;
A
#
# COMPACT_ATOMS: atom_id res chain seq x y z
N MET A 1 11.25 -17.49 2.12
CA MET A 1 10.17 -17.49 1.11
C MET A 1 10.44 -16.33 0.15
N ASN A 2 10.32 -16.51 -1.16
CA ASN A 2 10.67 -15.47 -2.13
C ASN A 2 9.39 -14.69 -2.51
N ALA A 3 9.23 -13.45 -2.02
CA ALA A 3 7.99 -12.67 -2.16
C ALA A 3 7.53 -12.49 -3.61
N PHE A 4 8.50 -12.38 -4.55
CA PHE A 4 8.25 -12.31 -5.99
C PHE A 4 7.47 -13.51 -6.55
N ARG A 5 7.61 -14.69 -5.95
CA ARG A 5 6.93 -15.92 -6.37
C ARG A 5 5.60 -16.16 -5.64
N SER A 6 5.17 -15.22 -4.80
CA SER A 6 3.90 -15.35 -4.09
C SER A 6 2.71 -15.33 -5.07
N ASN A 7 1.64 -16.03 -4.71
CA ASN A 7 0.38 -16.01 -5.47
C ASN A 7 -0.18 -14.59 -5.58
N PHE A 8 0.08 -13.74 -4.58
CA PHE A 8 -0.30 -12.34 -4.63
C PHE A 8 0.42 -11.60 -5.75
N VAL A 9 1.76 -11.56 -5.74
CA VAL A 9 2.57 -10.85 -6.75
C VAL A 9 2.33 -11.39 -8.16
N GLN A 10 2.25 -12.71 -8.32
CA GLN A 10 1.96 -13.32 -9.62
C GLN A 10 0.50 -13.10 -10.05
N GLY A 11 -0.45 -13.10 -9.11
CA GLY A 11 -1.85 -12.81 -9.38
C GLY A 11 -2.05 -11.37 -9.87
N VAL A 12 -1.38 -10.42 -9.21
CA VAL A 12 -1.34 -9.01 -9.63
C VAL A 12 -0.73 -8.90 -11.03
N LYS A 13 0.47 -9.46 -11.23
CA LYS A 13 1.19 -9.43 -12.51
C LYS A 13 0.36 -9.94 -13.67
N ASN A 14 -0.41 -11.01 -13.47
CA ASN A 14 -1.14 -11.67 -14.54
C ASN A 14 -2.61 -11.20 -14.62
N GLY A 15 -3.04 -10.24 -13.79
CA GLY A 15 -4.43 -9.75 -13.77
C GLY A 15 -5.46 -10.79 -13.31
N ILE A 16 -5.01 -11.83 -12.58
CA ILE A 16 -5.85 -12.93 -12.09
C ILE A 16 -6.01 -12.93 -10.58
N LEU A 17 -5.50 -11.92 -9.88
CA LEU A 17 -5.63 -11.85 -8.43
C LEU A 17 -7.11 -11.79 -8.07
N HIS A 18 -7.51 -12.67 -7.15
CA HIS A 18 -8.87 -12.68 -6.65
C HIS A 18 -9.22 -11.31 -6.02
N PRO A 19 -10.34 -10.66 -6.39
CA PRO A 19 -10.67 -9.32 -5.91
C PRO A 19 -10.70 -9.19 -4.39
N THR A 20 -11.15 -10.22 -3.67
CA THR A 20 -11.13 -10.24 -2.20
C THR A 20 -9.70 -10.25 -1.64
N SER A 21 -8.76 -10.93 -2.29
CA SER A 21 -7.36 -10.91 -1.87
C SER A 21 -6.72 -9.55 -2.09
N PHE A 22 -7.07 -8.89 -3.20
CA PHE A 22 -6.65 -7.51 -3.46
C PHE A 22 -7.25 -6.53 -2.44
N GLY A 23 -8.57 -6.59 -2.21
CA GLY A 23 -9.25 -5.73 -1.24
C GLY A 23 -8.73 -5.92 0.19
N ALA A 24 -8.55 -7.17 0.63
CA ALA A 24 -7.98 -7.46 1.95
C ALA A 24 -6.56 -6.88 2.09
N TYR A 25 -5.74 -6.97 1.03
CA TYR A 25 -4.43 -6.35 1.02
C TYR A 25 -4.52 -4.82 1.09
N MET A 26 -5.36 -4.16 0.29
CA MET A 26 -5.51 -2.70 0.30
C MET A 26 -5.96 -2.16 1.67
N VAL A 27 -6.88 -2.88 2.32
CA VAL A 27 -7.30 -2.55 3.70
C VAL A 27 -6.11 -2.69 4.66
N GLN A 28 -5.37 -3.79 4.60
CA GLN A 28 -4.18 -3.97 5.44
C GLN A 28 -3.09 -2.91 5.17
N ASP A 29 -2.84 -2.58 3.90
CA ASP A 29 -1.86 -1.60 3.44
C ASP A 29 -2.21 -0.19 3.97
N SER A 30 -3.49 0.18 3.93
CA SER A 30 -3.95 1.46 4.50
C SER A 30 -3.72 1.54 6.01
N VAL A 31 -4.01 0.47 6.75
CA VAL A 31 -3.79 0.43 8.21
C VAL A 31 -2.30 0.40 8.53
N TYR A 32 -1.49 -0.31 7.74
CA TYR A 32 -0.03 -0.26 7.81
C TYR A 32 0.46 1.18 7.67
N CYS A 33 0.00 1.90 6.64
CA CYS A 33 0.39 3.29 6.40
C CYS A 33 -0.04 4.22 7.54
N GLN A 34 -1.21 4.00 8.14
CA GLN A 34 -1.62 4.71 9.35
C GLN A 34 -0.63 4.50 10.50
N ARG A 35 -0.22 3.25 10.78
CA ARG A 35 0.73 2.95 11.86
C ARG A 35 2.12 3.53 11.61
N VAL A 36 2.54 3.59 10.35
CA VAL A 36 3.82 4.21 9.97
C VAL A 36 3.76 5.73 10.12
N ALA A 37 2.65 6.38 9.76
CA ALA A 37 2.46 7.80 10.00
C ALA A 37 2.55 8.12 11.51
N ASP A 38 1.84 7.36 12.36
CA ASP A 38 1.92 7.49 13.83
C ASP A 38 3.39 7.37 14.31
N ALA A 39 4.16 6.41 13.78
CA ALA A 39 5.56 6.21 14.16
C ALA A 39 6.50 7.33 13.66
N LEU A 40 6.26 7.86 12.46
CA LEU A 40 7.02 8.99 11.91
C LEU A 40 6.81 10.26 12.72
N GLU A 41 5.57 10.51 13.17
CA GLU A 41 5.25 11.61 14.08
C GLU A 41 6.07 11.50 15.38
N VAL A 42 6.04 10.34 16.04
CA VAL A 42 6.82 10.08 17.27
C VAL A 42 8.32 10.34 17.06
N ALA A 43 8.89 9.86 15.96
CA ALA A 43 10.31 10.07 15.66
C ALA A 43 10.63 11.55 15.40
N ALA A 44 9.77 12.26 14.66
CA ALA A 44 9.94 13.68 14.34
C ALA A 44 9.82 14.57 15.60
N GLU A 45 8.93 14.23 16.53
CA GLU A 45 8.79 14.95 17.80
C GLU A 45 10.05 14.85 18.68
N ARG A 46 10.69 13.69 18.69
CA ARG A 46 11.92 13.41 19.46
C ARG A 46 13.17 14.03 18.84
N GLU A 47 13.18 14.24 17.51
CA GLU A 47 14.33 14.77 16.78
C GLU A 47 14.57 16.26 17.08
N LYS A 48 15.84 16.63 17.30
CA LYS A 48 16.28 18.00 17.60
C LYS A 48 16.93 18.68 16.40
N TYR A 49 17.39 17.91 15.42
CA TYR A 49 17.98 18.43 14.20
C TYR A 49 16.87 18.78 13.20
N ASP A 50 16.61 20.09 13.05
CA ASP A 50 15.48 20.62 12.27
C ASP A 50 15.35 20.06 10.84
N PRO A 51 16.43 19.85 10.07
CA PRO A 51 16.31 19.27 8.73
C PRO A 51 15.77 17.84 8.73
N LEU A 52 16.25 16.98 9.65
CA LEU A 52 15.77 15.61 9.75
C LEU A 52 14.34 15.56 10.30
N LYS A 53 14.03 16.38 11.31
CA LYS A 53 12.68 16.56 11.82
C LYS A 53 11.68 16.95 10.72
N SER A 54 12.05 17.96 9.92
CA SER A 54 11.23 18.44 8.81
C SER A 54 11.02 17.36 7.75
N PHE A 55 12.07 16.59 7.45
CA PHE A 55 11.99 15.49 6.50
C PHE A 55 11.07 14.36 6.98
N LEU A 56 11.17 13.95 8.25
CA LEU A 56 10.29 12.95 8.84
C LEU A 56 8.83 13.41 8.86
N GLY A 57 8.58 14.69 9.16
CA GLY A 57 7.23 15.27 9.07
C GLY A 57 6.67 15.31 7.64
N GLN A 58 7.52 15.52 6.62
CA GLN A 58 7.08 15.39 5.22
C GLN A 58 6.68 13.95 4.88
N LEU A 59 7.50 12.97 5.27
CA LEU A 59 7.16 11.55 5.09
C LEU A 59 5.86 11.19 5.81
N GLN A 60 5.67 11.64 7.05
CA GLN A 60 4.42 11.44 7.78
C GLN A 60 3.22 11.92 6.97
N ASN A 61 3.26 13.14 6.44
CA ASN A 61 2.18 13.72 5.64
C ASN A 61 1.89 12.92 4.36
N GLU A 62 2.92 12.34 3.72
CA GLU A 62 2.74 11.48 2.55
C GLU A 62 1.99 10.19 2.90
N TYR A 63 2.39 9.51 3.99
CA TYR A 63 1.69 8.33 4.49
C TYR A 63 0.27 8.66 4.93
N GLU A 64 0.07 9.82 5.57
CA GLU A 64 -1.22 10.31 6.02
C GLU A 64 -2.19 10.55 4.87
N GLY A 65 -1.77 11.32 3.87
CA GLY A 65 -2.58 11.54 2.67
C GLY A 65 -2.96 10.23 1.98
N TYR A 66 -2.03 9.28 1.88
CA TYR A 66 -2.30 7.99 1.24
C TYR A 66 -3.29 7.13 2.03
N TYR A 67 -3.10 6.94 3.35
CA TYR A 67 -4.02 6.09 4.10
C TYR A 67 -5.40 6.73 4.25
N MET A 68 -5.50 8.06 4.35
CA MET A 68 -6.78 8.75 4.44
C MET A 68 -7.61 8.59 3.15
N ASP A 69 -6.98 8.70 1.99
CA ASP A 69 -7.64 8.44 0.69
C ASP A 69 -8.15 6.99 0.59
N LEU A 70 -7.38 6.03 1.09
CA LEU A 70 -7.82 4.64 1.15
C LEU A 70 -8.93 4.44 2.18
N PHE A 71 -8.86 5.06 3.35
CA PHE A 71 -9.92 4.97 4.36
C PHE A 71 -11.23 5.52 3.82
N GLU A 72 -11.20 6.62 3.07
CA GLU A 72 -12.38 7.17 2.39
C GLU A 72 -12.93 6.18 1.37
N LYS A 73 -12.10 5.67 0.46
CA LYS A 73 -12.50 4.73 -0.60
C LYS A 73 -13.05 3.41 -0.08
N TRP A 74 -12.49 2.91 1.02
CA TRP A 74 -12.86 1.63 1.61
C TRP A 74 -13.82 1.77 2.81
N HIS A 75 -14.28 2.99 3.10
CA HIS A 75 -15.20 3.31 4.20
C HIS A 75 -14.70 2.84 5.58
N ILE A 76 -13.39 3.00 5.83
CA ILE A 76 -12.74 2.65 7.09
C ILE A 76 -12.83 3.85 8.03
N ASN A 77 -13.60 3.72 9.12
CA ASN A 77 -13.71 4.77 10.14
C ASN A 77 -12.66 4.64 11.24
N ASP A 78 -12.23 3.41 11.53
CA ASP A 78 -11.25 3.12 12.58
C ASP A 78 -10.29 2.02 12.12
N GLY A 79 -9.13 2.45 11.60
CA GLY A 79 -8.06 1.53 11.20
C GLY A 79 -7.46 0.76 12.37
N LYS A 80 -7.56 1.25 13.61
CA LYS A 80 -6.99 0.59 14.78
C LYS A 80 -7.79 -0.65 15.20
N ALA A 81 -9.07 -0.72 14.82
CA ALA A 81 -9.92 -1.89 15.01
C ALA A 81 -9.68 -3.02 13.99
N ILE A 82 -8.95 -2.75 12.90
CA ILE A 82 -8.66 -3.72 11.85
C ILE A 82 -7.43 -4.54 12.24
N GLY A 83 -7.59 -5.87 12.26
CA GLY A 83 -6.50 -6.80 12.48
C GLY A 83 -5.55 -6.87 11.29
N LEU A 84 -4.25 -6.75 11.55
CA LEU A 84 -3.20 -6.98 10.56
C LEU A 84 -2.83 -8.47 10.52
N GLY A 85 -2.39 -8.96 9.36
CA GLY A 85 -1.71 -10.25 9.28
C GLY A 85 -0.41 -10.24 10.09
N GLU A 86 0.00 -11.42 10.59
CA GLU A 86 1.12 -11.58 11.52
C GLU A 86 2.41 -10.90 11.06
N ALA A 87 2.81 -11.09 9.81
CA ALA A 87 4.03 -10.48 9.26
C ALA A 87 3.95 -8.95 9.18
N CYS A 88 2.77 -8.40 8.85
CA CYS A 88 2.55 -6.96 8.81
C CYS A 88 2.57 -6.39 10.23
N GLN A 89 1.94 -7.08 11.19
CA GLN A 89 1.92 -6.74 12.61
C GLN A 89 3.33 -6.70 13.22
N GLU A 90 4.17 -7.67 12.90
CA GLU A 90 5.57 -7.73 13.35
C GLU A 90 6.40 -6.57 12.77
N TYR A 91 6.17 -6.25 11.50
CA TYR A 91 6.88 -5.16 10.84
C TYR A 91 6.48 -3.78 11.40
N VAL A 92 5.18 -3.48 11.54
CA VAL A 92 4.76 -2.20 12.15
C VAL A 92 5.22 -2.07 13.60
N LYS A 93 5.31 -3.19 14.34
CA LYS A 93 5.88 -3.19 15.69
C LYS A 93 7.36 -2.81 15.65
N THR A 94 8.14 -3.38 14.73
CA THR A 94 9.55 -3.03 14.55
C THR A 94 9.71 -1.54 14.24
N VAL A 95 8.89 -1.00 13.32
CA VAL A 95 8.92 0.42 12.97
C VAL A 95 8.59 1.31 14.17
N ALA A 96 7.57 0.94 14.96
CA ALA A 96 7.24 1.67 16.19
C ALA A 96 8.37 1.61 17.23
N GLU A 97 9.01 0.46 17.41
CA GLU A 97 10.14 0.33 18.34
C GLU A 97 11.33 1.20 17.94
N VAL A 98 11.65 1.27 16.64
CA VAL A 98 12.70 2.18 16.11
C VAL A 98 12.31 3.64 16.38
N ALA A 99 11.05 4.02 16.09
CA ALA A 99 10.55 5.36 16.32
C ALA A 99 10.59 5.80 17.79
N GLU A 100 10.42 4.87 18.73
CA GLU A 100 10.39 5.16 20.17
C GLU A 100 11.77 5.12 20.84
N LYS A 101 12.67 4.24 20.38
CA LYS A 101 13.89 3.89 21.14
C LYS A 101 15.18 4.33 20.46
N ASP A 102 15.23 4.28 19.14
CA ASP A 102 16.44 4.58 18.37
C ASP A 102 16.51 6.06 17.97
N ASP A 103 17.65 6.45 17.40
CA ASP A 103 17.83 7.76 16.78
C ASP A 103 16.94 7.88 15.52
N ALA A 104 16.41 9.08 15.26
CA ALA A 104 15.36 9.26 14.25
C ALA A 104 15.80 8.92 12.81
N TYR A 105 17.11 8.96 12.50
CA TYR A 105 17.61 8.55 11.18
C TYR A 105 17.46 7.04 10.92
N TYR A 106 17.32 6.20 11.96
CA TYR A 106 17.04 4.78 11.77
C TYR A 106 15.64 4.52 11.22
N MET A 107 14.71 5.48 11.31
CA MET A 107 13.43 5.40 10.59
C MET A 107 13.64 5.29 9.08
N LEU A 108 14.65 5.98 8.55
CA LEU A 108 14.97 5.91 7.12
C LEU A 108 15.36 4.48 6.73
N VAL A 109 16.12 3.80 7.58
CA VAL A 109 16.56 2.42 7.38
C VAL A 109 15.39 1.45 7.53
N ALA A 110 14.56 1.64 8.56
CA ALA A 110 13.40 0.79 8.82
C ALA A 110 12.39 0.80 7.67
N LEU A 111 12.26 1.95 6.98
CA LEU A 111 11.33 2.15 5.86
C LEU A 111 11.93 1.87 4.47
N ILE A 112 13.23 1.54 4.37
CA ILE A 112 13.88 1.14 3.10
C ILE A 112 13.05 0.09 2.34
N PRO A 113 12.51 -0.98 2.95
CA PRO A 113 11.75 -1.98 2.21
C PRO A 113 10.55 -1.41 1.45
N CYS A 114 9.92 -0.36 1.97
CA CYS A 114 8.74 0.28 1.38
C CYS A 114 9.13 1.36 0.35
N HIS A 115 10.20 2.12 0.61
CA HIS A 115 10.69 3.14 -0.32
C HIS A 115 11.54 2.57 -1.47
N CYS A 116 12.16 1.42 -1.28
CA CYS A 116 12.79 0.64 -2.34
C CYS A 116 11.79 -0.14 -3.21
N ALA A 117 10.50 0.19 -3.13
CA ALA A 117 9.59 -0.01 -4.27
C ALA A 117 10.17 0.61 -5.56
N GLY A 118 11.08 1.59 -5.46
CA GLY A 118 11.92 2.09 -6.56
C GLY A 118 12.91 1.07 -7.19
N ALA A 119 13.05 -0.14 -6.65
CA ALA A 119 13.67 -1.27 -7.37
C ALA A 119 12.65 -2.02 -8.26
N TYR A 120 11.36 -1.72 -8.08
CA TYR A 120 10.25 -2.23 -8.86
C TYR A 120 9.60 -1.14 -9.71
N THR A 121 10.18 0.07 -9.83
CA THR A 121 9.67 1.15 -10.68
C THR A 121 9.45 0.68 -12.11
N ASP A 122 10.35 -0.10 -12.68
CA ASP A 122 10.16 -0.64 -14.04
C ASP A 122 8.97 -1.61 -14.12
N TRP A 123 8.74 -2.41 -13.08
CA TRP A 123 7.60 -3.33 -13.02
C TRP A 123 6.29 -2.61 -12.74
N ILE A 124 6.25 -1.67 -11.77
CA ILE A 124 5.10 -0.84 -11.45
C ILE A 124 4.73 0.04 -12.66
N ASN A 125 5.69 0.70 -13.29
CA ASN A 125 5.45 1.51 -14.49
C ASN A 125 4.99 0.67 -15.69
N SER A 126 5.40 -0.60 -15.77
CA SER A 126 4.94 -1.52 -16.82
C SER A 126 3.58 -2.16 -16.55
N ASN A 127 3.03 -2.05 -15.33
CA ASN A 127 1.82 -2.79 -14.92
C ASN A 127 0.74 -1.93 -14.24
N PHE A 128 1.05 -0.70 -13.81
CA PHE A 128 0.16 0.20 -13.07
C PHE A 128 0.38 1.69 -13.41
N VAL A 129 0.29 2.06 -14.69
CA VAL A 129 0.07 3.46 -15.10
C VAL A 129 -1.35 3.61 -15.62
N SER A 130 -2.19 4.36 -14.90
CA SER A 130 -3.59 4.63 -15.26
C SER A 130 -3.88 6.08 -15.63
N THR A 131 -2.92 6.79 -16.25
CA THR A 131 -3.28 8.00 -17.00
C THR A 131 -3.82 7.69 -18.40
N SER A 132 -3.90 6.43 -18.85
CA SER A 132 -4.50 6.13 -20.15
C SER A 132 -5.99 5.81 -20.03
N GLU A 133 -6.80 6.55 -20.79
CA GLU A 133 -8.25 6.32 -21.00
C GLU A 133 -8.59 4.95 -21.63
N GLU A 134 -7.60 4.06 -21.80
CA GLU A 134 -7.69 2.83 -22.59
C GLU A 134 -8.37 1.69 -21.81
N TYR A 135 -8.18 1.61 -20.49
CA TYR A 135 -8.88 0.59 -19.67
C TYR A 135 -10.40 0.78 -19.74
N ARG A 136 -10.88 2.02 -19.81
CA ARG A 136 -12.30 2.34 -20.02
C ARG A 136 -12.83 1.90 -21.38
N LYS A 137 -12.00 1.92 -22.44
CA LYS A 137 -12.41 1.41 -23.77
C LYS A 137 -12.58 -0.10 -23.74
N LEU A 138 -11.69 -0.81 -23.06
CA LEU A 138 -11.76 -2.26 -22.91
C LEU A 138 -12.95 -2.67 -22.04
N GLU A 139 -13.17 -1.98 -20.93
CA GLU A 139 -14.32 -2.19 -20.05
C GLU A 139 -15.65 -1.95 -20.81
N ASN A 140 -15.72 -0.92 -21.65
CA ASN A 140 -16.89 -0.66 -22.50
C ASN A 140 -17.11 -1.75 -23.57
N LEU A 141 -16.04 -2.29 -24.17
CA LEU A 141 -16.13 -3.39 -25.13
C LEU A 141 -16.56 -4.71 -24.46
N VAL A 142 -16.06 -4.98 -23.25
CA VAL A 142 -16.45 -6.15 -22.46
C VAL A 142 -17.90 -6.05 -22.01
N ASN A 143 -18.35 -4.86 -21.60
CA ASN A 143 -19.74 -4.61 -21.23
C ASN A 143 -20.69 -4.72 -22.44
N ALA A 144 -20.29 -4.22 -23.62
CA ALA A 144 -21.04 -4.40 -24.87
C ALA A 144 -21.13 -5.90 -25.26
N ALA A 145 -20.04 -6.65 -25.15
CA ALA A 145 -20.01 -8.07 -25.46
C ALA A 145 -20.83 -8.93 -24.46
N LEU A 146 -20.91 -8.53 -23.19
CA LEU A 146 -21.80 -9.13 -22.19
C LEU A 146 -23.28 -8.84 -22.49
N ALA A 147 -23.60 -7.60 -22.88
CA ALA A 147 -24.96 -7.19 -23.25
C ALA A 147 -25.47 -7.92 -24.52
N GLU A 148 -24.58 -8.15 -25.48
CA GLU A 148 -24.83 -8.92 -26.69
C GLU A 148 -24.79 -10.45 -26.47
N LYS A 149 -24.59 -10.91 -25.22
CA LYS A 149 -24.44 -12.33 -24.83
C LYS A 149 -23.36 -13.08 -25.61
N LYS A 150 -22.39 -12.38 -26.19
CA LYS A 150 -21.24 -12.95 -26.92
C LYS A 150 -20.24 -13.63 -25.98
N ILE A 151 -20.24 -13.22 -24.71
CA ILE A 151 -19.49 -13.83 -23.61
C ILE A 151 -20.46 -14.04 -22.43
N LYS A 152 -20.28 -15.13 -21.68
CA LYS A 152 -21.11 -15.43 -20.49
C LYS A 152 -20.34 -15.06 -19.23
N LYS A 153 -21.01 -14.45 -18.27
CA LYS A 153 -20.41 -13.92 -17.04
C LYS A 153 -19.95 -15.01 -16.05
N GLU A 154 -20.15 -16.29 -16.32
CA GLU A 154 -19.71 -17.36 -15.43
C GLU A 154 -19.24 -18.62 -16.17
N LYS A 155 -18.09 -19.16 -15.75
CA LYS A 155 -17.98 -20.39 -14.93
C LYS A 155 -16.55 -20.95 -14.96
N HIS A 156 -15.93 -21.15 -13.80
CA HIS A 156 -15.76 -22.46 -13.15
C HIS A 156 -14.93 -22.31 -11.87
#